data_AF-A0A520T6X6-F1
#
_entry.id   AF-A0A520T6X6-F1
#
_cell.length_a   1.000
_cell.length_b   1.000
_cell.length_c   1.000
_cell.angle_alpha   90.00
_cell.angle_beta   90.00
_cell.angle_gamma   90.00
#
_symmetry.space_group_name_H-M   'P 1'
#
loop_
_entity.id
_entity.type
_entity.pdbx_description
1 polymer ?
#
loop_
_entity_poly.entity_id
_entity_poly.type
_entity_poly.pdbx_seq_one_letter_code
_entity_poly.pdbx_strand_id
1 'polypeptide(L)'
;MDKKILIDASQEKQTRVAITNNGNVDGYEFENINKKQLKGNIYLGKVSRIEPSLQAAFVDFGNERHGFLAFNDIQSEYYQLPQSDKDALKQEEEEIREELNKATENIEENQIEDQEALDENAQSDVQSNADEENQVSNEISE
;
A
#
# COMPACT_ATOMS: atom_id res chain seq x y z
N MET A 1 -13.65 12.62 17.40
CA MET A 1 -13.52 12.53 15.94
C MET A 1 -14.51 11.48 15.49
N ASP A 2 -15.57 11.88 14.81
CA ASP A 2 -16.61 10.96 14.35
C ASP A 2 -16.31 10.56 12.90
N LYS A 3 -15.66 9.40 12.75
CA LYS A 3 -15.47 8.78 11.44
C LYS A 3 -16.61 7.78 11.19
N LYS A 4 -17.34 7.95 10.10
CA LYS A 4 -18.51 7.13 9.73
C LYS A 4 -18.34 6.58 8.31
N ILE A 5 -18.89 5.40 8.07
CA ILE A 5 -19.02 4.80 6.74
C ILE A 5 -20.50 4.84 6.37
N LEU A 6 -20.84 5.51 5.27
CA LEU A 6 -22.18 5.61 4.72
C LEU A 6 -22.28 4.70 3.50
N ILE A 7 -23.27 3.79 3.49
CA ILE A 7 -23.50 2.86 2.39
C ILE A 7 -24.90 3.11 1.83
N ASP A 8 -24.99 3.45 0.54
CA ASP A 8 -26.24 3.60 -0.20
C ASP A 8 -26.36 2.48 -1.24
N ALA A 9 -27.34 1.61 -1.03
CA ALA A 9 -27.72 0.52 -1.93
C ALA A 9 -29.18 0.66 -2.41
N SER A 10 -29.74 1.87 -2.39
CA SER A 10 -31.13 2.13 -2.81
C SER A 10 -31.35 1.92 -4.31
N GLN A 11 -30.30 2.05 -5.12
CA GLN A 11 -30.35 1.81 -6.55
C GLN A 11 -29.87 0.39 -6.86
N GLU A 12 -30.71 -0.41 -7.52
CA GLU A 12 -30.35 -1.80 -7.82
C GLU A 12 -29.06 -1.95 -8.62
N LYS A 13 -28.74 -0.98 -9.49
CA LYS A 13 -27.58 -1.06 -10.40
C LYS A 13 -26.30 -0.46 -9.85
N GLN A 14 -26.37 0.24 -8.70
CA GLN A 14 -25.26 1.01 -8.19
C GLN A 14 -25.25 1.02 -6.66
N THR A 15 -24.12 0.61 -6.10
CA THR A 15 -23.84 0.75 -4.66
C THR A 15 -22.83 1.86 -4.47
N ARG A 16 -23.04 2.73 -3.48
CA ARG A 16 -22.15 3.86 -3.16
C ARG A 16 -21.69 3.76 -1.71
N VAL A 17 -20.42 4.02 -1.47
CA VAL A 17 -19.80 4.00 -0.14
C VAL A 17 -19.04 5.30 0.07
N ALA A 18 -19.30 5.99 1.18
CA ALA A 18 -18.59 7.21 1.57
C ALA A 18 -18.03 7.07 2.97
N ILE A 19 -16.77 7.48 3.15
CA ILE A 19 -16.14 7.63 4.46
C ILE A 19 -16.23 9.11 4.81
N THR A 20 -16.84 9.43 5.94
CA THR A 20 -16.99 10.80 6.42
C THR A 20 -16.30 11.01 7.75
N ASN A 21 -15.69 12.17 7.95
CA ASN A 21 -15.11 12.61 9.22
C ASN A 21 -15.72 13.96 9.60
N ASN A 22 -16.41 14.01 10.75
CA ASN A 22 -17.11 15.20 11.25
C ASN A 22 -18.04 15.87 10.21
N GLY A 23 -18.67 15.06 9.34
CA GLY A 23 -19.59 15.54 8.30
C GLY A 23 -18.94 15.90 6.96
N ASN A 24 -17.60 15.93 6.87
CA ASN A 24 -16.87 16.06 5.61
C ASN A 24 -16.59 14.69 5.00
N VAL A 25 -16.56 14.60 3.67
CA VAL A 25 -16.26 13.33 2.96
C VAL A 25 -14.74 13.22 2.79
N ASP A 26 -14.15 12.20 3.39
CA ASP A 26 -12.73 11.86 3.24
C ASP A 26 -12.50 10.94 2.02
N GLY A 27 -13.47 10.08 1.70
CA GLY A 27 -13.37 9.12 0.61
C GLY A 27 -14.75 8.71 0.07
N TYR A 28 -14.82 8.46 -1.24
CA TYR A 28 -16.05 8.06 -1.93
C TYR A 28 -15.74 7.03 -3.01
N GLU A 29 -16.43 5.90 -2.96
CA GLU A 29 -16.35 4.84 -3.96
C GLU A 29 -17.75 4.41 -4.41
N PHE A 30 -17.86 3.88 -5.62
CA PHE A 30 -19.10 3.28 -6.09
C PHE A 30 -18.82 2.06 -6.95
N GLU A 31 -19.73 1.09 -6.88
CA GLU A 31 -19.71 -0.11 -7.70
C GLU A 31 -20.94 -0.13 -8.62
N ASN A 32 -20.77 -0.51 -9.87
CA ASN A 32 -21.85 -0.68 -10.84
C ASN A 32 -21.93 -2.15 -11.27
N ILE A 33 -23.14 -2.69 -11.36
CA ILE A 33 -23.39 -4.08 -11.78
C ILE A 33 -22.69 -4.44 -13.10
N ASN A 34 -22.64 -3.50 -14.05
CA ASN A 34 -22.10 -3.76 -15.38
C ASN A 34 -20.57 -3.80 -15.43
N LYS A 35 -19.88 -3.32 -14.40
CA LYS A 35 -18.41 -3.24 -14.36
C LYS A 35 -17.89 -3.79 -13.04
N LYS A 36 -17.88 -5.12 -12.94
CA LYS A 36 -17.26 -5.81 -11.81
C LYS A 36 -15.75 -5.62 -11.87
N GLN A 37 -15.16 -5.13 -10.79
CA GLN A 37 -13.72 -5.08 -10.63
C GLN A 37 -13.22 -6.50 -10.35
N LEU A 38 -12.42 -7.04 -11.28
CA LEU A 38 -11.83 -8.38 -11.12
C LEU A 38 -10.46 -8.34 -10.41
N LYS A 39 -9.86 -7.14 -10.32
CA LYS A 39 -8.55 -6.93 -9.70
C LYS A 39 -8.65 -7.15 -8.20
N GLY A 40 -7.79 -8.01 -7.66
CA GLY A 40 -7.74 -8.35 -6.22
C GLY A 40 -8.64 -9.50 -5.82
N ASN A 41 -9.43 -10.05 -6.75
CA ASN A 41 -10.27 -11.22 -6.47
C ASN A 41 -9.41 -12.47 -6.31
N ILE A 42 -9.84 -13.36 -5.42
CA ILE A 42 -9.20 -14.65 -5.15
C ILE A 42 -10.10 -15.76 -5.68
N TYR A 43 -9.53 -16.69 -6.44
CA TYR A 43 -10.26 -17.79 -7.07
C TYR A 43 -9.58 -19.13 -6.76
N LEU A 44 -10.38 -20.19 -6.67
CA LEU A 44 -9.89 -21.55 -6.81
C LEU A 44 -9.88 -21.91 -8.30
N GLY A 45 -8.70 -21.95 -8.89
CA GLY A 45 -8.51 -22.27 -10.31
C GLY A 45 -7.90 -23.66 -10.53
N LYS A 46 -8.02 -24.16 -11.76
CA LYS A 46 -7.36 -25.39 -12.22
C LYS A 46 -6.34 -25.05 -13.30
N VAL A 47 -5.13 -25.60 -13.21
CA VAL A 47 -4.14 -25.48 -14.28
C VAL A 47 -4.65 -26.19 -15.53
N SER A 48 -4.82 -25.41 -16.61
CA SER A 48 -5.29 -25.88 -17.92
C SER A 48 -4.14 -26.43 -18.74
N ARG A 49 -3.03 -25.69 -18.82
CA ARG A 49 -1.80 -26.11 -19.49
C ARG A 49 -0.57 -25.39 -18.93
N ILE A 50 0.61 -25.96 -19.17
CA ILE A 50 1.91 -25.40 -18.79
C ILE A 50 2.65 -25.04 -20.07
N GLU A 51 3.24 -23.85 -20.14
CA GLU A 51 4.01 -23.34 -21.27
C GLU A 51 5.47 -23.10 -20.85
N PRO A 52 6.36 -24.09 -21.03
CA PRO A 52 7.77 -23.98 -20.61
C PRO A 52 8.50 -22.81 -21.29
N SER A 53 8.18 -22.54 -22.56
CA SER A 53 8.79 -21.45 -23.32
C SER A 53 8.49 -20.07 -22.74
N LEU A 54 7.32 -19.90 -22.12
CA LEU A 54 6.92 -18.66 -21.45
C LEU A 54 7.27 -18.67 -19.96
N GLN A 55 7.77 -19.78 -19.44
CA GLN A 55 7.93 -20.03 -18.00
C GLN A 55 6.64 -19.66 -17.25
N ALA A 56 5.51 -20.20 -17.70
CA ALA A 56 4.20 -19.84 -17.18
C ALA A 56 3.19 -20.99 -17.28
N ALA A 57 2.10 -20.88 -16.54
CA ALA A 57 0.95 -21.76 -16.61
C ALA A 57 -0.32 -20.96 -16.95
N PHE A 58 -1.22 -21.57 -17.71
CA PHE A 58 -2.55 -21.02 -17.93
C PHE A 58 -3.54 -21.68 -16.97
N VAL A 59 -4.28 -20.86 -16.23
CA VAL A 59 -5.21 -21.30 -15.18
C VAL A 59 -6.64 -21.01 -15.61
N ASP A 60 -7.50 -22.02 -15.59
CA ASP A 60 -8.94 -21.85 -15.69
C ASP A 60 -9.51 -21.50 -14.31
N PHE A 61 -10.09 -20.30 -14.20
CA PHE A 61 -10.69 -19.79 -12.97
C PHE A 61 -12.17 -19.40 -13.18
N GLY A 62 -12.83 -19.95 -14.21
CA GLY A 62 -14.26 -19.75 -14.49
C GLY A 62 -14.59 -18.57 -15.41
N ASN A 63 -13.58 -17.96 -16.03
CA ASN A 63 -13.76 -16.91 -17.03
C ASN A 63 -13.61 -17.46 -18.46
N GLU A 64 -14.11 -16.72 -19.45
CA GLU A 64 -14.01 -17.09 -20.87
C GLU A 64 -12.55 -17.27 -21.34
N ARG A 65 -11.64 -16.45 -20.81
CA ARG A 65 -10.20 -16.57 -21.07
C ARG A 65 -9.49 -17.08 -19.83
N HIS A 66 -8.57 -18.01 -20.03
CA HIS A 66 -7.71 -18.48 -18.97
C HIS A 66 -6.77 -17.38 -18.48
N GLY A 67 -6.48 -17.43 -17.19
CA GLY A 67 -5.53 -16.56 -16.53
C GLY A 67 -4.11 -16.96 -16.88
N PHE A 68 -3.21 -15.99 -16.90
CA PHE A 68 -1.78 -16.22 -17.05
C PHE A 68 -1.15 -16.16 -15.66
N LEU A 69 -0.41 -17.21 -15.30
CA LEU A 69 0.32 -17.31 -14.05
C LEU A 69 1.80 -17.52 -14.39
N ALA A 70 2.63 -16.50 -14.16
CA ALA A 70 4.06 -16.60 -14.37
C ALA A 70 4.69 -17.53 -13.32
N PHE A 71 5.79 -18.18 -13.65
CA PHE A 71 6.48 -19.09 -12.74
C PHE A 71 6.94 -18.39 -11.45
N ASN A 72 7.45 -17.17 -11.56
CA ASN A 72 7.95 -16.38 -10.43
C ASN A 72 6.84 -15.99 -9.43
N ASP A 73 5.57 -16.03 -9.84
CA ASP A 73 4.43 -15.69 -8.97
C ASP A 73 3.87 -16.91 -8.21
N ILE A 74 4.42 -18.11 -8.46
CA ILE A 74 3.99 -19.36 -7.80
C ILE A 74 4.72 -19.48 -6.46
N GLN A 75 3.96 -19.67 -5.38
CA GLN A 75 4.53 -19.89 -4.06
C GLN A 75 5.20 -21.26 -3.97
N SER A 76 6.31 -21.33 -3.23
CA SER A 76 7.12 -22.53 -2.97
C SER A 76 6.31 -23.73 -2.49
N GLU A 77 5.24 -23.48 -1.71
CA GLU A 77 4.32 -24.50 -1.20
C GLU A 77 3.70 -25.37 -2.31
N TYR A 78 3.43 -24.78 -3.48
CA TYR A 78 2.81 -25.47 -4.62
C TYR A 78 3.79 -26.33 -5.42
N TYR A 79 5.09 -26.27 -5.13
CA TYR A 79 6.08 -27.07 -5.86
C TYR A 79 5.94 -28.55 -5.53
N GLN A 80 6.20 -29.40 -6.52
CA GLN A 80 6.22 -30.86 -6.32
C GLN A 80 7.63 -31.30 -5.88
N LEU A 81 8.03 -30.84 -4.69
CA LEU A 81 9.32 -31.17 -4.06
C LEU A 81 9.13 -32.11 -2.85
N PRO A 82 10.16 -32.90 -2.49
CA PRO A 82 10.23 -33.58 -1.20
C PRO A 82 10.07 -32.61 -0.03
N GLN A 83 9.53 -33.09 1.09
CA GLN A 83 9.25 -32.23 2.25
C GLN A 83 10.51 -31.54 2.79
N SER A 84 11.65 -32.23 2.80
CA SER A 84 12.94 -31.67 3.21
C SER A 84 13.30 -30.39 2.46
N ASP A 85 13.06 -30.39 1.15
CA ASP A 85 13.48 -29.31 0.26
C ASP A 85 12.50 -28.14 0.38
N LYS A 86 11.21 -28.43 0.59
CA LYS A 86 10.20 -27.40 0.88
C LYS A 86 10.49 -26.69 2.20
N ASP A 87 10.85 -27.43 3.24
CA ASP A 87 11.12 -26.87 4.56
C ASP A 87 12.35 -25.95 4.52
N ALA A 88 13.40 -26.34 3.78
CA ALA A 88 14.58 -25.51 3.56
C ALA A 88 14.24 -24.21 2.81
N LEU A 89 13.48 -24.29 1.72
CA LEU A 89 13.05 -23.11 0.96
C LEU A 89 12.20 -22.16 1.80
N LYS A 90 11.30 -22.71 2.63
CA LYS A 90 10.44 -21.91 3.50
C LYS A 90 11.23 -21.15 4.56
N GLN A 91 12.26 -21.78 5.14
CA GLN A 91 13.15 -21.12 6.10
C GLN A 91 13.90 -19.95 5.47
N GLU A 92 14.45 -20.18 4.27
CA GLU A 92 15.15 -19.13 3.52
C GLU A 92 14.20 -17.96 3.15
N GLU A 93 12.97 -18.27 2.72
CA GLU A 93 11.94 -17.25 2.44
C GLU A 93 11.54 -16.45 3.70
N GLU A 94 11.43 -17.12 4.87
CA GLU A 94 11.14 -16.47 6.15
C GLU A 94 12.30 -15.55 6.60
N GLU A 95 13.54 -16.01 6.48
CA GLU A 95 14.75 -15.22 6.79
C GLU A 95 14.82 -13.95 5.92
N ILE A 96 14.65 -14.09 4.61
CA ILE A 96 14.63 -12.94 3.67
C ILE A 96 13.50 -11.98 4.03
N ARG A 97 12.33 -12.50 4.40
CA ARG A 97 11.18 -11.67 4.76
C ARG A 97 11.44 -10.88 6.05
N GLU A 98 12.06 -11.49 7.05
CA GLU A 98 12.46 -10.79 8.26
C GLU A 98 13.52 -9.72 7.98
N GLU A 99 14.50 -10.00 7.13
CA GLU A 99 15.51 -9.02 6.71
C GLU A 99 14.88 -7.82 5.98
N LEU A 100 13.96 -8.07 5.05
CA LEU A 100 13.24 -7.02 4.32
C LEU A 100 12.34 -6.19 5.24
N ASN A 101 11.66 -6.82 6.21
CA ASN A 101 10.86 -6.11 7.20
C ASN A 101 11.74 -5.17 8.03
N LYS A 102 12.86 -5.67 8.57
CA LYS A 102 13.82 -4.84 9.32
C LYS A 102 14.38 -3.71 8.47
N ALA A 103 14.69 -3.96 7.20
CA ALA A 103 15.17 -2.92 6.29
C ALA A 103 14.11 -1.85 6.04
N THR A 104 12.83 -2.23 5.96
CA THR A 104 11.70 -1.31 5.78
C THR A 104 11.49 -0.46 7.03
N GLU A 105 11.49 -1.07 8.22
CA GLU A 105 11.42 -0.37 9.50
C GLU A 105 12.55 0.66 9.65
N ASN A 106 13.79 0.27 9.33
CA ASN A 106 14.93 1.21 9.35
C ASN A 106 14.75 2.39 8.37
N ILE A 107 14.19 2.16 7.18
CA ILE A 107 13.94 3.24 6.22
C ILE A 107 12.87 4.19 6.75
N GLU A 108 11.81 3.66 7.37
CA GLU A 108 10.75 4.48 7.99
C GLU A 108 11.30 5.31 9.16
N GLU A 109 12.12 4.72 10.03
CA GLU A 109 12.77 5.43 11.14
C GLU A 109 13.69 6.56 10.65
N ASN A 110 14.57 6.30 9.67
CA ASN A 110 15.45 7.33 9.12
C ASN A 110 14.67 8.46 8.42
N GLN A 111 13.55 8.15 7.74
CA GLN A 111 12.71 9.18 7.11
C GLN A 111 11.97 10.05 8.14
N ILE A 112 11.62 9.49 9.29
CA ILE A 112 11.02 10.24 10.41
C ILE A 112 12.09 11.14 11.05
N GLU A 113 13.30 10.62 11.30
CA GLU A 113 14.42 11.40 11.84
C GLU A 113 14.83 12.55 10.91
N ASP A 114 14.87 12.31 9.60
CA ASP A 114 15.17 13.34 8.59
C ASP A 114 14.07 14.43 8.54
N GLN A 115 12.80 14.07 8.75
CA GLN A 115 11.70 15.05 8.82
C GLN A 115 11.72 15.85 10.13
N GLU A 116 12.00 15.21 11.27
CA GLU A 116 12.14 15.89 12.56
C GLU A 116 13.33 16.86 12.57
N ALA A 117 14.46 16.50 11.96
CA ALA A 117 15.63 17.38 11.84
C ALA A 117 15.42 18.59 10.89
N LEU A 118 14.52 18.47 9.91
CA LEU A 118 14.11 19.57 9.03
C LEU A 118 13.13 20.52 9.73
N ASP A 119 12.21 20.01 10.56
CA ASP A 119 11.28 20.82 11.35
C ASP A 119 11.98 21.56 12.51
N GLU A 120 13.01 20.97 13.13
CA GLU A 120 13.81 21.66 14.16
C GLU A 120 14.66 22.81 13.59
N ASN A 121 15.24 22.66 12.39
CA ASN A 121 15.98 23.75 11.73
C ASN A 121 15.07 24.90 11.26
N ALA A 122 13.83 24.59 10.87
CA ALA A 122 12.86 25.63 10.49
C ALA A 122 12.42 26.49 11.68
N GLN A 123 12.51 26.00 12.92
CA GLN A 123 12.21 26.77 14.13
C GLN A 123 13.39 27.63 14.61
N SER A 124 14.64 27.26 14.31
CA SER A 124 15.80 28.10 14.67
C SER A 124 15.93 29.38 13.81
N ASP A 125 15.51 29.34 12.55
CA ASP A 125 15.58 30.50 11.63
C ASP A 125 14.50 31.57 11.89
N VAL A 126 13.45 31.24 12.67
CA VAL A 126 12.41 32.21 13.08
C VAL A 126 12.86 33.02 14.30
N GLN A 127 13.71 32.46 15.17
CA GLN A 127 14.16 33.14 16.39
C GLN A 127 15.27 34.19 16.13
N SER A 128 16.10 34.02 15.08
CA SER A 128 17.18 34.96 14.75
C SER A 128 16.69 36.26 14.08
N ASN A 129 15.47 36.29 13.54
CA ASN A 129 14.90 37.47 12.88
C ASN A 129 14.11 38.40 13.84
N ALA A 130 13.84 37.98 15.08
CA ALA A 130 13.06 38.79 16.03
C ALA A 130 13.91 39.82 16.80
N ASP A 131 15.24 39.67 16.85
CA ASP A 131 16.12 40.55 17.63
C ASP A 131 16.70 41.74 16.84
N GLU A 132 16.61 41.76 15.50
CA GLU A 132 17.09 42.90 14.69
C GLU A 132 16.04 44.02 14.48
N GLU A 133 14.74 43.74 14.57
CA GLU A 133 13.71 44.78 14.35
C GLU A 133 13.55 45.76 15.53
N ASN A 134 14.10 45.46 16.71
CA ASN A 134 13.89 46.29 17.91
C ASN A 134 15.01 47.32 18.16
N GLN A 135 16.00 47.45 17.28
CA GLN A 135 17.02 48.52 17.34
C GLN A 135 16.76 49.68 16.38
N VAL A 136 15.93 49.52 15.35
CA VAL A 136 15.72 50.57 14.33
C VAL A 136 14.65 51.59 14.76
N SER A 137 13.78 51.26 15.71
CA SER A 137 12.68 52.12 16.15
C SER A 137 13.06 53.22 17.16
N ASN A 138 14.32 53.26 17.65
CA ASN A 138 14.76 54.26 18.63
C ASN A 138 15.58 55.44 18.07
N GLU A 139 15.84 55.53 16.76
CA GLU A 139 16.61 56.65 16.18
C GLU A 139 15.79 57.66 15.35
N ILE A 140 14.46 57.51 15.27
CA ILE A 140 13.61 58.48 14.55
C ILE A 140 12.57 59.09 15.49
N SER A 141 13.06 59.76 16.53
CA SER A 141 12.30 60.80 17.23
C SER A 141 13.24 61.76 17.93
N GLU A 142 13.95 62.57 17.14
CA GLU A 142 14.41 63.93 17.49
C GLU A 142 14.02 64.89 16.38
#